data_AF-A0A0G1LR95-F1
#
_entry.id   AF-A0A0G1LR95-F1
#
_cell.length_a   1.000
_cell.length_b   1.000
_cell.length_c   1.000
_cell.angle_alpha   90.00
_cell.angle_beta   90.00
_cell.angle_gamma   90.00
#
_symmetry.space_group_name_H-M   'P 1'
#
loop_
_entity.id
_entity.type
_entity.pdbx_description
1 polymer ?
#
loop_
_entity_poly.entity_id
_entity_poly.type
_entity_poly.pdbx_seq_one_letter_code
_entity_poly.pdbx_strand_id
1 'polypeptide(L)'
;MSERDYSVQPFSVADSEGWKVLMQKNSDGGWPMINSYVSRWANLMEQRMALGERLENIAEITSQEADDDKVLNMIYTQAVYILSRVWKYKEEFRRWQASRS
;
A
#
# COMPACT_ATOMS: atom_id res chain seq x y z
N MET A 1 -14.97 11.31 -16.64
CA MET A 1 -14.15 10.71 -15.56
C MET A 1 -12.98 10.04 -16.24
N SER A 2 -11.74 10.43 -15.94
CA SER A 2 -10.57 9.73 -16.48
C SER A 2 -10.51 8.36 -15.82
N GLU A 3 -10.69 7.29 -16.60
CA GLU A 3 -10.40 5.93 -16.16
C GLU A 3 -8.90 5.89 -15.85
N ARG A 4 -8.54 5.99 -14.57
CA ARG A 4 -7.15 5.72 -14.19
C ARG A 4 -6.87 4.27 -14.53
N ASP A 5 -5.95 4.07 -15.47
CA ASP A 5 -5.53 2.75 -15.86
C ASP A 5 -4.70 2.10 -14.74
N TYR A 6 -5.37 1.28 -13.93
CA TYR A 6 -4.74 0.49 -12.87
C TYR A 6 -4.03 -0.77 -13.39
N SER A 7 -3.87 -0.92 -14.72
CA SER A 7 -3.06 -1.98 -15.32
C SER A 7 -1.55 -1.78 -15.08
N VAL A 8 -1.10 -0.53 -14.96
CA VAL A 8 0.27 -0.20 -14.55
C VAL A 8 0.32 -0.09 -13.03
N GLN A 9 1.00 -1.04 -12.40
CA GLN A 9 1.08 -1.10 -10.95
C GLN A 9 2.37 -0.46 -10.45
N PRO A 10 2.28 0.43 -9.43
CA PRO A 10 3.45 1.13 -8.89
C PRO A 10 4.33 0.26 -7.98
N PHE A 11 3.95 -0.99 -7.75
CA PHE A 11 4.64 -1.98 -6.92
C PHE A 11 4.22 -3.38 -7.34
N SER A 12 4.85 -4.42 -6.80
CA SER A 12 4.61 -5.82 -7.15
C SER A 12 3.30 -6.35 -6.55
N VAL A 13 2.19 -6.38 -7.30
CA VAL A 13 0.91 -6.93 -6.83
C VAL A 13 0.80 -8.43 -7.18
N ALA A 14 0.40 -9.25 -6.21
CA ALA A 14 0.09 -10.67 -6.39
C ALA A 14 -1.37 -10.92 -6.81
N ASP A 15 -2.32 -10.10 -6.35
CA ASP A 15 -3.73 -10.16 -6.74
C ASP A 15 -4.13 -8.89 -7.50
N SER A 16 -3.86 -8.91 -8.81
CA SER A 16 -4.10 -7.76 -9.68
C SER A 16 -5.58 -7.41 -9.84
N GLU A 17 -6.48 -8.40 -9.77
CA GLU A 17 -7.92 -8.18 -9.87
C GLU A 17 -8.47 -7.59 -8.56
N GLY A 18 -8.07 -8.17 -7.42
CA GLY A 18 -8.40 -7.61 -6.11
C GLY A 18 -7.88 -6.18 -5.94
N TRP A 19 -6.69 -5.88 -6.47
CA TRP A 19 -6.16 -4.51 -6.53
C TRP A 19 -7.09 -3.58 -7.30
N LYS A 20 -7.44 -3.91 -8.55
CA LYS A 20 -8.32 -3.08 -9.39
C LYS A 20 -9.66 -2.80 -8.70
N VAL A 21 -10.31 -3.83 -8.15
CA VAL A 21 -11.59 -3.70 -7.45
C VAL A 21 -11.48 -2.77 -6.23
N LEU A 22 -10.43 -2.92 -5.41
CA LEU A 22 -10.23 -2.08 -4.23
C LEU A 22 -9.92 -0.63 -4.61
N MET A 23 -9.11 -0.41 -5.65
CA MET A 23 -8.80 0.94 -6.15
C MET A 23 -10.02 1.64 -6.71
N GLN A 24 -10.83 0.94 -7.50
CA GLN A 24 -12.07 1.46 -8.04
C GLN A 24 -13.03 1.83 -6.92
N LYS A 25 -13.23 0.94 -5.94
CA LYS A 25 -14.09 1.18 -4.77
C LYS A 25 -13.68 2.44 -3.99
N ASN A 26 -12.39 2.63 -3.75
CA ASN A 26 -11.90 3.82 -3.05
C ASN A 26 -12.12 5.10 -3.86
N SER A 27 -11.91 5.04 -5.18
CA SER A 27 -12.16 6.18 -6.08
C SER A 27 -13.64 6.54 -6.12
N ASP A 28 -14.52 5.55 -6.31
CA ASP A 28 -15.98 5.74 -6.33
C ASP A 28 -16.52 6.24 -4.99
N GLY A 29 -15.88 5.83 -3.90
CA GLY A 29 -16.21 6.29 -2.54
C GLY A 29 -15.71 7.68 -2.20
N GLY A 30 -15.03 8.38 -3.11
CA GLY A 30 -14.48 9.73 -2.86
C GLY A 30 -13.18 9.74 -2.05
N TRP A 31 -12.48 8.61 -1.94
CA TRP A 31 -11.22 8.47 -1.21
C TRP A 31 -10.03 8.08 -2.12
N PRO A 32 -9.80 8.78 -3.25
CA PRO A 32 -8.71 8.45 -4.17
C PRO A 32 -7.32 8.60 -3.53
N MET A 33 -7.20 9.34 -2.42
CA MET A 33 -5.99 9.50 -1.64
C MET A 33 -5.48 8.18 -1.02
N ILE A 34 -6.39 7.24 -0.68
CA ILE A 34 -5.99 5.90 -0.19
C ILE A 34 -5.15 5.19 -1.24
N ASN A 35 -5.58 5.27 -2.51
CA ASN A 35 -4.90 4.61 -3.63
C ASN A 35 -3.48 5.15 -3.82
N SER A 36 -3.32 6.47 -3.75
CA SER A 36 -2.02 7.12 -3.84
C SER A 36 -1.10 6.74 -2.67
N TYR A 37 -1.63 6.75 -1.44
CA TYR A 37 -0.87 6.41 -0.25
C TYR A 37 -0.38 4.94 -0.28
N VAL A 38 -1.28 3.98 -0.56
CA VAL A 38 -0.92 2.56 -0.68
C VAL A 38 0.18 2.34 -1.71
N SER A 39 0.01 2.97 -2.87
CA SER A 39 0.97 2.87 -3.98
C SER A 39 2.35 3.37 -3.59
N ARG A 40 2.42 4.54 -2.95
CA ARG A 40 3.69 5.14 -2.51
C ARG A 40 4.35 4.32 -1.42
N TRP A 41 3.60 3.90 -0.41
CA TRP A 41 4.14 3.13 0.69
C TRP A 41 4.75 1.80 0.22
N ALA A 42 4.02 1.04 -0.60
CA ALA A 42 4.55 -0.20 -1.16
C ALA A 42 5.77 0.03 -2.05
N ASN A 43 5.75 1.05 -2.91
CA ASN A 43 6.89 1.37 -3.77
C ASN A 43 8.14 1.75 -2.96
N LEU A 44 8.01 2.58 -1.92
CA LEU A 44 9.12 2.94 -1.02
C LEU A 44 9.68 1.71 -0.30
N MET A 45 8.82 0.80 0.18
CA MET A 45 9.28 -0.45 0.76
C MET A 45 10.03 -1.30 -0.25
N GLU A 46 9.52 -1.48 -1.47
CA GLU A 46 10.20 -2.27 -2.50
C GLU A 46 11.54 -1.67 -2.92
N GLN A 47 11.65 -0.35 -3.01
CA GLN A 47 12.92 0.33 -3.30
C GLN A 47 13.98 0.04 -2.22
N ARG A 48 13.60 0.11 -0.94
CA ARG A 48 14.51 -0.20 0.18
C ARG A 48 14.84 -1.69 0.27
N MET A 49 13.85 -2.56 0.03
CA MET A 49 14.08 -4.01 -0.04
C MET A 49 15.05 -4.38 -1.18
N ALA A 50 14.98 -3.68 -2.31
CA ALA A 50 15.94 -3.86 -3.41
C ALA A 50 17.38 -3.46 -3.03
N LEU A 51 17.55 -2.59 -2.02
CA LEU A 51 18.84 -2.24 -1.42
C LEU A 51 19.28 -3.21 -0.30
N GLY A 52 18.49 -4.26 -0.02
CA GLY A 52 18.79 -5.28 0.98
C GLY A 52 18.22 -5.01 2.36
N GLU A 53 17.42 -3.96 2.55
CA GLU A 53 16.74 -3.71 3.82
C GLU A 53 15.61 -4.71 4.06
N ARG A 54 15.35 -5.04 5.34
CA ARG A 54 14.27 -5.96 5.74
C ARG A 54 12.96 -5.20 5.93
N LEU A 55 11.84 -5.75 5.45
CA LEU A 55 10.51 -5.12 5.52
C LEU A 55 10.17 -4.66 6.95
N GLU A 56 10.43 -5.50 7.94
CA GLU A 56 10.15 -5.21 9.35
C GLU A 56 10.83 -3.95 9.89
N ASN A 57 11.99 -3.57 9.34
CA ASN A 57 12.75 -2.40 9.76
C ASN A 57 12.27 -1.12 9.06
N ILE A 58 11.67 -1.25 7.88
CA ILE A 58 11.37 -0.11 7.00
C ILE A 58 9.87 0.20 6.92
N ALA A 59 8.99 -0.76 7.24
CA ALA A 59 7.57 -0.63 6.99
C ALA A 59 6.95 0.56 7.75
N GLU A 60 7.38 0.83 8.99
CA GLU A 60 6.91 2.02 9.72
C GLU A 60 7.42 3.32 9.08
N ILE A 61 8.73 3.43 8.87
CA ILE A 61 9.37 4.65 8.41
C ILE A 61 8.85 5.02 7.02
N THR A 62 8.76 4.05 6.12
CA THR A 62 8.19 4.26 4.78
C THR A 62 6.69 4.59 4.79
N SER A 63 5.94 4.20 5.83
CA SER A 63 4.53 4.60 5.98
C SER A 63 4.40 6.09 6.29
N GLN A 64 5.37 6.63 7.04
CA GLN A 64 5.45 8.05 7.39
C GLN A 64 6.00 8.86 6.21
N GLU A 65 6.94 8.31 5.45
CA GLU A 65 7.46 8.96 4.23
C GLU A 65 6.46 8.96 3.07
N ALA A 66 5.55 7.97 3.02
CA ALA A 66 4.45 7.96 2.05
C ALA A 66 3.36 8.99 2.38
N ASP A 67 3.38 9.54 3.60
CA ASP A 67 2.44 10.53 4.10
C ASP A 67 2.89 11.95 3.76
N ASP A 68 2.47 12.44 2.59
CA ASP A 68 2.74 13.83 2.17
C ASP A 68 1.87 14.87 2.91
N ASP A 69 0.76 14.48 3.55
CA ASP A 69 -0.36 15.39 3.91
C ASP A 69 -0.95 15.16 5.32
N LYS A 70 -0.22 14.52 6.24
CA LYS A 70 -0.74 14.10 7.57
C LYS A 70 -2.01 13.27 7.42
N VAL A 71 -1.86 12.15 6.74
CA VAL A 71 -2.87 11.16 6.44
C VAL A 71 -3.65 10.78 7.71
N LEU A 72 -4.99 10.81 7.61
CA LEU A 72 -5.87 10.39 8.69
C LEU A 72 -5.60 8.91 9.05
N ASN A 73 -5.63 8.54 10.34
CA ASN A 73 -5.46 7.16 10.81
C ASN A 73 -6.33 6.13 10.06
N MET A 74 -7.50 6.54 9.57
CA MET A 74 -8.38 5.71 8.74
C MET A 74 -7.73 5.28 7.41
N ILE A 75 -7.00 6.17 6.75
CA ILE A 75 -6.33 5.87 5.48
C ILE A 75 -5.17 4.89 5.72
N TYR A 76 -4.37 5.09 6.78
CA TYR A 76 -3.36 4.12 7.19
C TYR A 76 -3.98 2.73 7.40
N THR A 77 -5.09 2.66 8.12
CA THR A 77 -5.81 1.40 8.40
C THR A 77 -6.27 0.72 7.11
N GLN A 78 -6.81 1.49 6.16
CA GLN A 78 -7.21 0.94 4.86
C GLN A 78 -6.03 0.52 4.00
N ALA A 79 -4.91 1.23 4.10
CA ALA A 79 -3.71 0.86 3.37
C ALA A 79 -3.12 -0.47 3.88
N VAL A 80 -3.06 -0.61 5.20
CA VAL A 80 -2.75 -1.86 5.91
C VAL A 80 -3.65 -2.99 5.40
N TYR A 81 -4.96 -2.77 5.33
CA TYR A 81 -5.90 -3.77 4.82
C TYR A 81 -5.60 -4.16 3.38
N ILE A 82 -5.41 -3.20 2.48
CA ILE A 82 -5.17 -3.45 1.05
C ILE A 82 -3.87 -4.22 0.83
N LEU A 83 -2.75 -3.74 1.39
CA LEU A 83 -1.43 -4.38 1.23
C LEU A 83 -1.40 -5.80 1.78
N SER A 84 -2.07 -6.05 2.90
CA SER A 84 -2.20 -7.40 3.46
C SER A 84 -2.92 -8.38 2.55
N ARG A 85 -3.64 -7.94 1.50
CA ARG A 85 -4.39 -8.81 0.59
C ARG A 85 -3.72 -8.98 -0.76
N VAL A 86 -3.32 -7.86 -1.35
CA VAL A 86 -2.96 -7.83 -2.78
C VAL A 86 -1.46 -7.81 -3.04
N TRP A 87 -0.65 -7.43 -2.06
CA TRP A 87 0.79 -7.23 -2.27
C TRP A 87 1.56 -8.55 -2.43
N LYS A 88 2.63 -8.59 -3.24
CA LYS A 88 3.54 -9.74 -3.36
C LYS A 88 4.16 -10.11 -2.01
N TYR A 89 4.49 -9.12 -1.19
CA TYR A 89 5.10 -9.32 0.14
C TYR A 89 4.06 -9.40 1.28
N LYS A 90 2.78 -9.63 0.96
CA LYS A 90 1.66 -9.61 1.93
C LYS A 90 1.87 -10.49 3.17
N GLU A 91 2.50 -11.66 3.03
CA GLU A 91 2.70 -12.55 4.18
C GLU A 91 3.75 -12.03 5.15
N GLU A 92 4.82 -11.41 4.63
CA GLU A 92 5.82 -10.74 5.45
C GLU A 92 5.24 -9.48 6.10
N PHE A 93 4.46 -8.72 5.35
CA PHE A 93 3.75 -7.57 5.85
C PHE A 93 2.76 -7.92 6.99
N ARG A 94 1.97 -8.98 6.86
CA ARG A 94 1.08 -9.47 7.93
C ARG A 94 1.84 -9.87 9.20
N ARG A 95 3.03 -10.47 9.07
CA ARG A 95 3.88 -10.79 10.22
C ARG A 95 4.36 -9.53 10.94
N TRP A 96 4.80 -8.52 10.18
CA TRP A 96 5.14 -7.22 10.75
C TRP A 96 3.94 -6.58 11.47
N GLN A 97 2.74 -6.62 10.90
CA GLN A 97 1.52 -6.12 11.56
C GLN A 97 1.26 -6.83 12.89
N ALA A 98 1.34 -8.16 12.90
CA ALA A 98 1.14 -8.97 14.11
C ALA A 98 2.18 -8.68 15.20
N SER A 99 3.42 -8.33 14.84
CA SER A 99 4.48 -7.98 15.81
C SER A 99 4.27 -6.63 16.52
N ARG A 100 3.28 -5.84 16.09
CA ARG A 100 2.97 -4.51 16.63
C ARG A 100 1.70 -4.47 17.48
N SER A 101 1.04 -5.62 17.61
CA SER A 101 -0.21 -5.83 18.35
C SER A 101 0.10 -6.28 19.78
#